data_AF-A0AA37GJD4-F1
#
_entry.id   AF-A0AA37GJD4-F1
#
_cell.length_a   1.000
_cell.length_b   1.000
_cell.length_c   1.000
_cell.angle_alpha   90.00
_cell.angle_beta   90.00
_cell.angle_gamma   90.00
#
_symmetry.space_group_name_H-M   'P 1'
#
loop_
_entity.id
_entity.type
_entity.pdbx_description
1 polymer ?
#
loop_
_entity_poly.entity_id
_entity_poly.type
_entity_poly.pdbx_seq_one_letter_code
_entity_poly.pdbx_strand_id
1 'polypeptide(L)'
;MRTLYRPHWSLEPGEVGISASNRNFKGRMGFTEAKAYLASPEAVAASALQGKTAGPGWYQKPEGVDKVIIGEGVGNMTADIATPIDEALEKLTSQADGIVAE
;
A
#
# COMPACT_ATOMS: atom_id res chain seq x y z
N MET A 1 10.89 10.73 -2.44
CA MET A 1 9.64 10.09 -2.87
C MET A 1 8.97 9.56 -1.64
N ARG A 2 7.81 10.07 -1.29
CA ARG A 2 7.40 10.12 0.11
C ARG A 2 6.11 9.34 0.32
N THR A 3 6.08 8.53 1.37
CA THR A 3 4.93 7.73 1.77
C THR A 3 4.53 8.11 3.21
N LEU A 4 3.22 8.29 3.40
CA LEU A 4 2.41 8.30 4.64
C LEU A 4 2.05 9.65 5.33
N TYR A 5 0.74 9.74 5.60
CA TYR A 5 -0.01 10.61 6.51
C TYR A 5 -0.02 12.13 6.25
N ARG A 6 -0.65 12.54 5.13
CA ARG A 6 -1.15 13.91 4.97
C ARG A 6 -2.65 13.88 4.66
N PRO A 7 -3.45 14.83 5.18
CA PRO A 7 -4.89 14.89 4.94
C PRO A 7 -5.25 15.26 3.49
N HIS A 8 -4.26 15.48 2.62
CA HIS A 8 -4.44 15.89 1.23
C HIS A 8 -3.59 15.02 0.29
N TRP A 9 -4.23 14.50 -0.76
CA TRP A 9 -3.65 13.60 -1.76
C TRP A 9 -2.80 14.33 -2.83
N SER A 10 -2.37 15.56 -2.55
CA SER A 10 -1.85 16.53 -3.52
C SER A 10 -0.43 16.96 -3.17
N LEU A 11 0.43 17.18 -4.18
CA LEU A 11 1.81 17.60 -4.00
C LEU A 11 1.90 19.04 -3.50
N GLU A 12 2.72 19.27 -2.48
CA GLU A 12 3.07 20.59 -1.93
C GLU A 12 4.10 21.32 -2.82
N PRO A 13 4.31 22.64 -2.62
CA PRO A 13 5.33 23.39 -3.36
C PRO A 13 6.73 22.74 -3.26
N GLY A 14 7.38 22.55 -4.40
CA GLY A 14 8.73 21.96 -4.46
C GLY A 14 8.78 20.44 -4.30
N GLU A 15 7.66 19.77 -4.04
CA GLU A 15 7.65 18.31 -3.93
C GLU A 15 7.80 17.61 -5.29
N VAL A 16 8.28 16.36 -5.22
CA VAL A 16 8.50 15.50 -6.38
C VAL A 16 7.65 14.24 -6.26
N GLY A 17 6.74 14.06 -7.22
CA GLY A 17 5.91 12.87 -7.37
C GLY A 17 6.23 12.08 -8.63
N ILE A 18 5.91 10.78 -8.62
CA ILE A 18 5.84 9.93 -9.82
C ILE A 18 4.38 9.49 -10.00
N SER A 19 3.98 9.22 -11.23
CA SER A 19 2.66 8.66 -11.52
C SER A 19 2.71 7.75 -12.74
N ALA A 20 1.82 6.75 -12.76
CA ALA A 20 1.55 5.93 -13.94
C ALA A 20 0.44 6.53 -14.83
N SER A 21 0.09 7.80 -14.63
CA SER A 21 -0.85 8.51 -15.51
C SER A 21 -0.21 8.92 -16.85
N ASN A 22 -1.02 9.35 -17.80
CA ASN A 22 -0.55 9.74 -19.15
C ASN A 22 -0.18 11.22 -19.30
N ARG A 23 -0.28 12.03 -18.22
CA ARG A 23 -0.11 13.49 -18.28
C ARG A 23 0.51 14.05 -17.00
N ASN A 24 1.36 15.06 -17.09
CA ASN A 24 2.04 15.68 -15.93
C ASN A 24 2.14 17.22 -16.03
N PHE A 25 1.16 17.87 -16.66
CA PHE A 25 1.10 19.34 -16.75
C PHE A 25 1.22 19.98 -15.35
N LYS A 26 1.90 21.14 -15.27
CA LYS A 26 2.05 21.90 -14.02
C LYS A 26 0.69 22.11 -13.35
N GLY A 27 0.61 21.88 -12.05
CA GLY A 27 -0.63 22.00 -11.29
C GLY A 27 -1.59 20.80 -11.38
N ARG A 28 -1.31 19.78 -12.19
CA ARG A 28 -2.20 18.61 -12.34
C ARG A 28 -2.26 17.72 -11.10
N MET A 29 -1.14 17.60 -10.39
CA MET A 29 -1.02 16.76 -9.18
C MET A 29 -0.85 17.60 -7.91
N GLY A 30 -1.24 18.88 -7.96
CA GLY A 30 -1.18 19.78 -6.81
C GLY A 30 -0.62 21.14 -7.16
N PHE A 31 0.37 21.59 -6.40
CA PHE A 31 0.96 22.92 -6.62
C PHE A 31 1.67 23.02 -7.99
N THR A 32 1.70 24.23 -8.54
CA THR A 32 2.33 24.53 -9.83
C THR A 32 3.86 24.42 -9.79
N GLU A 33 4.44 24.59 -8.61
CA GLU A 33 5.88 24.43 -8.33
C GLU A 33 6.28 22.97 -8.09
N ALA A 34 5.32 22.06 -7.92
CA ALA A 34 5.59 20.64 -7.76
C ALA A 34 6.04 20.01 -9.09
N LYS A 35 6.94 19.03 -9.00
CA LYS A 35 7.45 18.27 -10.15
C LYS A 35 6.82 16.88 -10.19
N ALA A 36 6.36 16.51 -11.37
CA ALA A 36 5.61 15.30 -11.62
C ALA A 36 6.25 14.49 -12.74
N TYR A 37 6.71 13.28 -12.45
CA TYR A 37 7.30 12.37 -13.44
C TYR A 37 6.34 11.26 -13.85
N LEU A 38 6.37 10.89 -15.12
CA LEU A 38 5.59 9.77 -15.64
C LEU A 38 6.49 8.54 -15.79
N ALA A 39 6.01 7.39 -15.36
CA ALA A 39 6.74 6.13 -15.49
C ALA A 39 5.77 4.95 -15.59
N SER A 40 6.29 3.79 -16.00
CA SER A 40 5.54 2.53 -15.98
C SER A 40 5.08 2.17 -14.55
N PRO A 41 3.96 1.45 -14.37
CA PRO A 41 3.52 0.98 -13.05
C PRO A 41 4.60 0.27 -12.23
N GLU A 42 5.46 -0.52 -12.88
CA GLU A 42 6.58 -1.19 -12.22
C GLU A 42 7.56 -0.19 -11.58
N ALA A 43 8.05 0.78 -12.36
CA ALA A 43 8.91 1.85 -11.85
C ALA A 43 8.22 2.74 -10.80
N VAL A 44 6.90 2.92 -10.86
CA VAL A 44 6.16 3.64 -9.82
C VAL A 44 6.15 2.86 -8.51
N ALA A 45 5.79 1.58 -8.55
CA ALA A 45 5.83 0.70 -7.38
C ALA A 45 7.24 0.60 -6.79
N ALA A 46 8.24 0.51 -7.67
CA ALA A 46 9.64 0.51 -7.32
C ALA A 46 10.04 1.71 -6.48
N SER A 47 9.69 2.87 -7.00
CA SER A 47 10.08 4.13 -6.43
C SER A 47 9.31 4.47 -5.15
N ALA A 48 8.08 3.96 -5.02
CA ALA A 48 7.27 4.04 -3.80
C ALA A 48 7.91 3.25 -2.64
N LEU A 49 8.47 2.07 -2.93
CA LEU A 49 9.15 1.24 -1.95
C LEU A 49 10.54 1.78 -1.57
N GLN A 50 11.28 2.33 -2.53
CA GLN A 50 12.64 2.83 -2.28
C GLN A 50 12.70 4.27 -1.76
N GLY A 51 11.60 5.03 -1.89
CA GLY A 51 11.55 6.44 -1.51
C GLY A 51 12.33 7.38 -2.44
N LYS A 52 12.76 6.91 -3.61
CA LYS A 52 13.43 7.67 -4.69
C LYS A 52 13.10 7.06 -6.04
N THR A 53 13.35 7.77 -7.13
CA THR A 53 13.11 7.23 -8.49
C THR A 53 13.97 5.99 -8.72
N ALA A 54 13.32 4.86 -8.95
CA ALA A 54 13.89 3.54 -9.13
C ALA A 54 13.38 2.91 -10.42
N GLY A 55 14.28 2.22 -11.13
CA GLY A 55 13.99 1.57 -12.39
C GLY A 55 13.46 0.13 -12.24
N PRO A 56 13.01 -0.49 -13.34
CA PRO A 56 12.62 -1.90 -13.36
C PRO A 56 13.79 -2.82 -12.94
N GLY A 57 13.46 -3.97 -12.35
CA GLY A 57 14.45 -4.96 -11.89
C GLY A 57 15.11 -4.68 -10.53
N TRP A 58 14.72 -3.61 -9.84
CA TRP A 58 15.17 -3.36 -8.46
C TRP A 58 14.54 -4.33 -7.45
N TYR A 59 13.30 -4.78 -7.71
CA TYR A 59 12.55 -5.63 -6.79
C TYR A 59 13.05 -7.06 -6.93
N GLN A 60 13.67 -7.57 -5.88
CA GLN A 60 13.98 -8.98 -5.75
C GLN A 60 12.97 -9.61 -4.79
N LYS A 61 12.35 -10.71 -5.23
CA LYS A 61 11.44 -11.50 -4.40
C LYS A 61 12.20 -11.96 -3.15
N PRO A 62 11.75 -11.64 -1.92
CA PRO A 62 12.38 -12.16 -0.72
C PRO A 62 12.31 -13.70 -0.68
N GLU A 63 13.34 -14.34 -0.13
CA GLU A 63 13.38 -15.80 0.01
C GLU A 63 12.20 -16.29 0.88
N GLY A 64 11.52 -17.34 0.43
CA GLY A 64 10.39 -17.94 1.14
C GLY A 64 9.02 -17.31 0.91
N VAL A 65 8.91 -16.23 0.10
CA VAL A 65 7.60 -15.69 -0.30
C VAL A 65 7.22 -16.25 -1.66
N ASP A 66 6.27 -17.19 -1.74
CA ASP A 66 5.87 -17.79 -3.01
C ASP A 66 4.65 -17.16 -3.68
N LYS A 67 3.76 -16.57 -2.89
CA LYS A 67 2.52 -15.95 -3.37
C LYS A 67 2.22 -14.71 -2.54
N VAL A 68 1.54 -13.76 -3.17
CA VAL A 68 0.90 -12.64 -2.45
C VAL A 68 -0.29 -13.22 -1.69
N ILE A 69 -0.26 -13.14 -0.36
CA ILE A 69 -1.42 -13.45 0.47
C ILE A 69 -2.37 -12.25 0.34
N ILE A 70 -3.57 -12.49 -0.19
CA ILE A 70 -4.58 -11.46 -0.40
C ILE A 70 -5.48 -11.45 0.84
N GLY A 71 -5.50 -10.36 1.60
CA GLY A 71 -6.25 -10.21 2.84
C GLY A 71 -6.05 -8.83 3.47
N GLU A 72 -6.80 -8.55 4.53
CA GLU A 72 -6.59 -7.36 5.36
C GLU A 72 -5.48 -7.67 6.38
N GLY A 73 -4.46 -6.84 6.45
CA GLY A 73 -3.32 -7.03 7.34
C GLY A 73 -2.48 -5.77 7.45
N VAL A 74 -1.82 -5.58 8.60
CA VAL A 74 -0.94 -4.44 8.86
C VAL A 74 0.47 -4.65 8.29
N GLY A 75 0.71 -5.78 7.63
CA GLY A 75 2.00 -6.12 7.04
C GLY A 75 3.02 -6.63 8.07
N ASN A 76 2.55 -7.00 9.26
CA ASN A 76 3.36 -7.65 10.29
C ASN A 76 2.85 -9.08 10.44
N MET A 77 3.60 -10.05 9.91
CA MET A 77 3.23 -11.47 9.95
C MET A 77 2.82 -11.95 11.34
N THR A 78 3.50 -11.48 12.40
CA THR A 78 3.21 -11.92 13.77
C THR A 78 1.87 -11.38 14.26
N ALA A 79 1.57 -10.12 13.94
CA ALA A 79 0.30 -9.50 14.31
C ALA A 79 -0.86 -10.04 13.44
N ASP A 80 -0.62 -10.16 12.14
CA ASP A 80 -1.60 -10.65 11.15
C ASP A 80 -1.97 -12.13 11.36
N ILE A 81 -1.13 -12.92 12.06
CA ILE A 81 -1.44 -14.30 12.49
C ILE A 81 -2.18 -14.33 13.84
N ALA A 82 -1.99 -13.34 14.71
CA ALA A 82 -2.64 -13.30 16.02
C ALA A 82 -4.12 -12.90 15.92
N THR A 83 -4.43 -11.85 15.16
CA THR A 83 -5.82 -11.39 14.92
C THR A 83 -6.79 -12.46 14.41
N PRO A 84 -6.44 -13.32 13.43
CA PRO A 84 -7.39 -14.27 12.86
C PRO A 84 -7.84 -15.35 13.83
N ILE A 85 -7.06 -15.67 14.88
CA ILE A 85 -7.45 -16.71 15.83
C ILE A 85 -8.50 -16.17 16.80
N ASP A 86 -8.28 -14.98 17.34
CA ASP A 86 -9.20 -14.35 18.28
C ASP A 86 -10.55 -14.04 17.62
N GLU A 87 -10.52 -13.48 16.40
CA GLU A 87 -11.74 -13.14 15.66
C GLU A 87 -12.49 -14.39 15.15
N ALA A 88 -11.76 -15.46 14.79
CA ALA A 88 -12.38 -16.75 14.45
C ALA A 88 -13.00 -17.43 15.67
N LEU A 89 -12.38 -17.29 16.85
CA LEU A 89 -12.91 -17.83 18.10
C LEU A 89 -14.22 -17.13 18.48
N GLU A 90 -14.29 -15.79 18.40
CA GLU A 90 -15.51 -15.03 18.65
C GLU A 90 -16.66 -15.45 17.71
N LYS A 91 -16.36 -15.63 16.41
CA LYS A 91 -17.34 -16.13 15.44
C LYS A 91 -17.87 -17.52 15.80
N LEU A 92 -16.99 -18.43 16.23
CA LEU A 92 -17.37 -19.79 16.63
C LEU A 92 -18.20 -19.78 17.92
N THR A 93 -17.84 -18.97 18.91
CA THR A 93 -18.62 -18.82 20.15
C THR A 93 -20.00 -18.26 19.86
N SER A 94 -20.10 -17.22 19.01
CA SER A 94 -21.39 -16.67 18.59
C SER A 94 -22.27 -17.68 17.84
N GLN A 95 -21.68 -18.54 17.01
CA GLN A 95 -22.41 -19.62 16.35
C GLN A 95 -22.91 -20.67 17.35
N ALA A 96 -22.11 -21.03 18.35
CA ALA A 96 -22.50 -21.97 19.39
C ALA A 96 -23.65 -21.42 20.26
N ASP A 97 -23.59 -20.15 20.65
CA ASP A 97 -24.66 -19.49 21.42
C ASP A 97 -25.97 -19.42 20.62
N GLY A 98 -25.89 -19.23 19.29
CA GLY A 98 -27.06 -19.26 18.41
C GLY A 98 -27.72 -20.63 18.29
N ILE A 99 -26.95 -21.72 18.35
CA ILE A 99 -27.46 -23.10 18.30
C ILE A 99 -28.08 -23.52 19.64
N VAL A 100 -27.58 -22.99 20.76
CA VAL A 100 -28.11 -23.29 22.10
C VAL A 100 -29.40 -22.50 22.40
N ALA A 101 -29.67 -21.43 21.64
CA ALA A 101 -30.87 -20.60 21.78
C ALA A 101 -32.08 -21.07 20.97
N GLU A 102 -31.99 -22.17 20.21
CA GLU A 102 -33.13 -22.91 19.62
C GLU A 102 -33.58 -24.10 20.47
#